data_AF-A0A1F8QHD3-F1
#
_entry.id   AF-A0A1F8QHD3-F1
#
_cell.length_a   1.000
_cell.length_b   1.000
_cell.length_c   1.000
_cell.angle_alpha   90.00
_cell.angle_beta   90.00
_cell.angle_gamma   90.00
#
_symmetry.space_group_name_H-M   'P 1'
#
loop_
_entity.id
_entity.type
_entity.pdbx_description
1 polymer ?
#
loop_
_entity_poly.entity_id
_entity_poly.type
_entity_poly.pdbx_seq_one_letter_code
_entity_poly.pdbx_strand_id
1 'polypeptide(L)'
;MPEMGDPLAGLRECQLHCLPRFAEGTAEVGPQPFVKRLKRKFASPWNHCVKKWLKRFTRWSAGWSSRFTATADPTTTPVVNSTTAHLNVGDWVLVRPREEIEATLDRWKEQKGCAFLEYMWQYCGTTQQVLQPMERFLDERDYKVKKVKGVVLLKDILCKGTPVFGRCDRCCHLFWREEWLERIETP
;
A
#
# COMPACT_ATOMS: atom_id res chain seq x y z
N MET A 1 13.97 -23.21 32.64
CA MET A 1 13.34 -23.34 31.31
C MET A 1 13.79 -22.13 30.51
N PRO A 2 14.33 -22.28 29.28
CA PRO A 2 14.75 -21.13 28.50
C PRO A 2 13.50 -20.31 28.13
N GLU A 3 13.50 -19.04 28.50
CA GLU A 3 12.45 -18.12 28.08
C GLU A 3 12.46 -18.06 26.56
N MET A 4 11.36 -18.47 25.93
CA MET A 4 11.08 -18.12 24.54
C MET A 4 10.92 -16.61 24.49
N GLY A 5 12.02 -15.90 24.23
CA GLY A 5 12.01 -14.46 24.02
C GLY A 5 10.92 -14.10 23.00
N ASP A 6 10.11 -13.09 23.33
CA ASP A 6 9.03 -12.61 22.48
C ASP A 6 9.59 -12.35 21.07
N PRO A 7 9.21 -13.14 20.04
CA PRO A 7 9.73 -12.99 18.69
C PRO A 7 9.34 -11.65 18.04
N LEU A 8 8.53 -10.85 18.74
CA LEU A 8 8.11 -9.50 18.34
C LEU A 8 8.77 -8.40 19.18
N ALA A 9 9.72 -8.70 20.07
CA ALA A 9 10.38 -7.70 20.93
C ALA A 9 11.06 -6.59 20.09
N GLY A 10 11.77 -6.94 19.02
CA GLY A 10 12.39 -5.97 18.10
C GLY A 10 11.40 -5.16 17.26
N LEU A 11 10.10 -5.51 17.26
CA LEU A 11 9.06 -4.74 16.58
C LEU A 11 8.41 -3.67 17.47
N ARG A 12 8.74 -3.65 18.76
CA ARG A 12 8.24 -2.66 19.73
C ARG A 12 9.20 -1.48 19.92
N GLU A 13 10.41 -1.59 19.38
CA GLU A 13 11.36 -0.49 19.35
C GLU A 13 10.85 0.61 18.42
N CYS A 14 11.22 1.85 18.75
CA CYS A 14 10.95 2.97 17.86
C CYS A 14 11.47 2.62 16.46
N GLN A 15 10.67 2.93 15.44
CA GLN A 15 11.05 2.71 14.04
C GLN A 15 12.40 3.37 13.70
N LEU A 16 12.84 4.36 14.49
CA LEU A 16 14.18 4.95 14.49
C LEU A 16 15.00 4.40 15.67
N HIS A 17 15.99 3.54 15.38
CA HIS A 17 16.80 2.84 16.38
C HIS A 17 17.59 3.78 17.33
N CYS A 18 17.87 5.01 16.90
CA CYS A 18 18.55 6.02 17.72
C CYS A 18 17.63 6.82 18.65
N LEU A 19 16.30 6.61 18.59
CA LEU A 19 15.31 7.34 19.38
C LEU A 19 14.44 6.47 20.33
N PRO A 20 14.95 5.43 21.03
CA PRO A 20 14.12 4.65 21.96
C PRO A 20 13.52 5.50 23.09
N ARG A 21 14.22 6.55 23.52
CA ARG A 21 13.77 7.47 24.59
C ARG A 21 12.53 8.28 24.22
N PHE A 22 12.22 8.44 22.93
CA PHE A 22 11.03 9.13 22.45
C PHE A 22 9.84 8.19 22.25
N ALA A 23 10.00 6.88 22.46
CA ALA A 23 8.90 5.93 22.33
C ALA A 23 7.95 6.06 23.53
N GLU A 24 6.80 6.71 23.31
CA GLU A 24 5.74 6.84 24.32
C GLU A 24 4.88 5.56 24.48
N GLY A 25 5.14 4.53 23.68
CA GLY A 25 4.42 3.25 23.70
C GLY A 25 3.51 3.04 22.48
N THR A 26 2.49 2.21 22.63
CA THR A 26 1.55 1.91 21.53
C THR A 26 0.52 3.03 21.42
N ALA A 27 0.37 3.62 20.23
CA ALA A 27 -0.60 4.70 19.99
C ALA A 27 -1.98 4.38 20.57
N GLU A 28 -2.51 5.29 21.39
CA GLU A 28 -3.89 5.22 21.84
C GLU A 28 -4.81 5.49 20.66
N VAL A 29 -5.67 4.53 20.36
CA VAL A 29 -6.69 4.67 19.32
C VAL A 29 -7.98 4.72 20.11
N GLY A 30 -8.64 5.88 20.11
CA GLY A 30 -9.90 6.12 20.82
C GLY A 30 -10.95 5.04 20.54
N PRO A 31 -12.10 5.04 21.25
CA PRO A 31 -13.03 3.90 21.31
C PRO A 31 -13.31 3.30 19.92
N GLN A 32 -12.78 2.08 19.71
CA GLN A 32 -12.95 1.34 18.46
C GLN A 32 -13.95 0.20 18.67
N PRO A 33 -14.77 -0.13 17.64
CA PRO A 33 -15.55 -1.36 17.61
C PRO A 33 -14.68 -2.59 17.91
N PHE A 34 -15.24 -3.58 18.62
CA PHE A 34 -14.52 -4.77 19.06
C PHE A 34 -13.76 -5.47 17.92
N VAL A 35 -14.39 -5.58 16.74
CA VAL A 35 -13.78 -6.17 15.54
C VAL A 35 -12.50 -5.45 15.12
N LYS A 36 -12.45 -4.11 15.21
CA LYS A 36 -11.25 -3.32 14.90
C LYS A 36 -10.15 -3.51 15.94
N ARG A 37 -10.50 -3.64 17.23
CA ARG A 37 -9.53 -3.95 18.30
C ARG A 37 -8.88 -5.33 18.07
N LEU A 38 -9.69 -6.33 17.73
CA LEU A 38 -9.21 -7.67 17.40
C LEU A 38 -8.33 -7.63 16.15
N LYS A 39 -8.83 -7.04 15.06
CA LYS A 39 -8.09 -6.87 13.80
C LYS A 39 -6.74 -6.20 14.02
N ARG A 40 -6.65 -5.18 14.88
CA ARG A 40 -5.38 -4.48 15.21
C ARG A 40 -4.36 -5.39 15.87
N LYS A 41 -4.77 -6.15 16.90
CA LYS A 41 -3.87 -7.09 17.60
C LYS A 41 -3.29 -8.15 16.65
N PHE A 42 -4.09 -8.60 15.69
CA PHE A 42 -3.65 -9.57 14.69
C PHE A 42 -3.01 -8.96 13.44
N ALA A 43 -3.22 -7.66 13.15
CA ALA A 43 -2.76 -7.03 11.91
C ALA A 43 -1.23 -7.00 11.80
N SER A 44 -0.51 -6.77 12.90
CA SER A 44 0.95 -6.73 12.87
C SER A 44 1.57 -8.12 12.57
N PRO A 45 1.24 -9.19 13.33
CA PRO A 45 1.67 -10.55 12.98
C PRO A 45 1.19 -11.02 11.60
N TRP A 46 -0.05 -10.69 11.24
CA TRP A 46 -0.64 -11.07 9.95
C TRP A 46 0.11 -10.43 8.78
N ASN A 47 0.33 -9.11 8.82
CA ASN A 47 1.02 -8.42 7.73
C ASN A 47 2.50 -8.81 7.65
N HIS A 48 3.14 -9.13 8.77
CA HIS A 48 4.57 -9.45 8.80
C HIS A 48 4.89 -10.90 8.38
N CYS A 49 4.10 -11.87 8.86
CA CYS A 49 4.39 -13.30 8.67
C CYS A 49 3.36 -13.99 7.77
N VAL A 50 2.07 -13.93 8.14
CA VAL A 50 1.03 -14.75 7.52
C VAL A 50 0.74 -14.30 6.09
N LYS A 51 0.57 -13.01 5.85
CA LYS A 51 0.29 -12.44 4.52
C LYS A 51 1.42 -12.72 3.54
N LYS A 52 2.68 -12.66 3.99
CA LYS A 52 3.85 -13.01 3.15
C LYS A 52 3.81 -14.50 2.78
N TRP A 53 3.55 -15.38 3.75
CA TRP A 53 3.43 -16.82 3.49
C TRP A 53 2.24 -17.15 2.58
N LEU A 54 1.07 -16.58 2.83
CA LEU A 54 -0.13 -16.77 2.00
C LEU A 54 0.06 -16.26 0.56
N LYS A 55 0.75 -15.12 0.37
CA LYS A 55 1.10 -14.61 -0.97
C LYS A 55 2.07 -15.54 -1.69
N ARG A 56 3.06 -16.10 -0.99
CA ARG A 56 3.98 -17.11 -1.54
C ARG A 56 3.21 -18.37 -1.91
N PHE A 57 2.32 -18.85 -1.04
CA PHE A 57 1.51 -20.03 -1.26
C PHE A 57 0.55 -19.86 -2.43
N THR A 58 -0.15 -18.72 -2.52
CA THR A 58 -1.07 -18.47 -3.64
C THR A 58 -0.39 -18.19 -4.97
N ARG A 59 0.81 -17.60 -4.98
CA ARG A 59 1.63 -17.55 -6.20
C ARG A 59 2.12 -18.93 -6.61
N TRP A 60 2.46 -19.78 -5.64
CA TRP A 60 2.85 -21.17 -5.88
C TRP A 60 1.68 -22.02 -6.38
N SER A 61 0.49 -21.88 -5.79
CA SER A 61 -0.71 -22.60 -6.22
C SER A 61 -1.20 -22.12 -7.58
N ALA A 62 -1.22 -20.81 -7.86
CA ALA A 62 -1.57 -20.29 -9.18
C ALA A 62 -0.55 -20.70 -10.26
N GLY A 63 0.75 -20.73 -9.93
CA GLY A 63 1.80 -21.26 -10.80
C GLY A 63 1.78 -22.78 -10.95
N TRP A 64 1.15 -23.51 -10.03
CA TRP A 64 0.84 -24.93 -10.15
C TRP A 64 -0.40 -25.11 -11.03
N SER A 65 -1.49 -24.37 -10.80
CA SER A 65 -2.71 -24.40 -11.62
C SER A 65 -2.43 -24.07 -13.09
N SER A 66 -1.58 -23.07 -13.38
CA SER A 66 -1.21 -22.71 -14.75
C SER A 66 -0.38 -23.77 -15.47
N ARG A 67 0.17 -24.79 -14.77
CA ARG A 67 0.81 -25.96 -15.39
C ARG A 67 -0.19 -27.07 -15.75
N PHE A 68 -1.38 -27.07 -15.14
CA PHE A 68 -2.42 -28.06 -15.41
C PHE A 68 -3.55 -27.55 -16.31
N THR A 69 -3.65 -26.23 -16.54
CA THR A 69 -4.62 -25.62 -17.47
C THR A 69 -3.93 -24.91 -18.63
N ALA A 70 -2.89 -25.51 -19.20
CA ALA A 70 -2.32 -25.07 -20.48
C ALA A 70 -3.04 -25.77 -21.63
N THR A 71 -4.27 -25.37 -21.90
CA THR A 71 -4.94 -25.60 -23.19
C THR A 71 -6.13 -24.66 -23.30
N ALA A 72 -5.96 -23.54 -24.00
CA ALA A 72 -6.92 -22.92 -24.91
C ALA A 72 -6.48 -21.48 -25.23
N ASP A 73 -6.41 -21.22 -26.53
CA ASP A 73 -6.04 -19.96 -27.18
C ASP A 73 -7.34 -19.13 -27.45
N PRO A 74 -7.29 -17.95 -28.12
CA PRO A 74 -7.51 -16.66 -27.49
C PRO A 74 -8.81 -15.98 -27.95
N THR A 75 -9.52 -15.32 -27.04
CA THR A 75 -10.41 -14.20 -27.39
C THR A 75 -10.44 -13.28 -26.19
N THR A 76 -9.60 -12.25 -26.19
CA THR A 76 -9.67 -11.16 -25.22
C THR A 76 -9.78 -9.88 -26.02
N THR A 77 -10.98 -9.31 -25.93
CA THR A 77 -11.32 -7.93 -26.21
C THR A 77 -10.18 -6.98 -25.80
N PRO A 78 -9.90 -5.92 -26.57
CA PRO A 78 -8.86 -4.96 -26.21
C PRO A 78 -9.29 -4.24 -24.93
N VAL A 79 -8.71 -4.66 -23.81
CA VAL A 79 -8.65 -3.84 -22.58
C VAL A 79 -7.99 -2.54 -23.00
N VAL A 80 -8.71 -1.44 -22.81
CA VAL A 80 -8.27 -0.08 -23.09
C VAL A 80 -6.81 0.06 -22.69
N ASN A 81 -5.95 0.20 -23.69
CA ASN A 81 -4.56 0.59 -23.55
C ASN A 81 -4.57 1.98 -22.93
N SER A 82 -4.63 2.02 -21.59
CA SER A 82 -4.31 3.21 -20.83
C SER A 82 -2.83 3.41 -21.07
N THR A 83 -2.50 4.27 -22.03
CA THR A 83 -1.14 4.71 -22.31
C THR A 83 -0.56 5.16 -20.98
N THR A 84 0.25 4.34 -20.33
CA THR A 84 0.99 4.71 -19.13
C THR A 84 2.09 5.67 -19.59
N ALA A 85 1.67 6.87 -19.98
CA ALA A 85 2.57 7.99 -20.17
C ALA A 85 3.22 8.22 -18.83
N HIS A 86 4.55 8.17 -18.81
CA HIS A 86 5.31 8.50 -17.60
C HIS A 86 4.89 9.88 -17.14
N LEU A 87 4.29 9.93 -15.95
CA LEU A 87 3.90 11.17 -15.31
C LEU A 87 5.16 11.89 -14.84
N ASN A 88 5.23 13.18 -15.08
CA ASN A 88 6.33 14.03 -14.68
C ASN A 88 5.91 14.98 -13.56
N VAL A 89 6.91 15.56 -12.89
CA VAL A 89 6.68 16.61 -11.89
C VAL A 89 5.86 17.74 -12.51
N GLY A 90 4.80 18.15 -11.82
CA GLY A 90 3.93 19.25 -12.23
C GLY A 90 2.76 18.87 -13.14
N ASP A 91 2.73 17.64 -13.69
CA ASP A 91 1.61 17.16 -14.48
C ASP A 91 0.31 17.16 -13.65
N TRP A 92 -0.79 17.55 -14.30
CA TRP A 92 -2.13 17.44 -13.73
C TRP A 92 -2.72 16.06 -14.00
N VAL A 93 -3.34 15.49 -12.99
CA VAL A 93 -3.95 14.17 -13.06
C VAL A 93 -5.33 14.16 -12.41
N LEU A 94 -6.27 13.48 -13.04
CA LEU A 94 -7.53 13.09 -12.42
C LEU A 94 -7.34 11.74 -11.73
N VAL A 95 -7.69 11.66 -10.45
CA VAL A 95 -7.78 10.35 -9.78
C VAL A 95 -9.03 9.64 -10.30
N ARG A 96 -8.85 8.44 -10.84
CA ARG A 96 -9.94 7.64 -11.41
C ARG A 96 -11.10 7.45 -10.42
N PRO A 97 -12.33 7.24 -10.92
CA PRO A 97 -13.49 7.00 -10.08
C PRO A 97 -13.31 5.72 -9.25
N ARG A 98 -14.08 5.63 -8.16
CA ARG A 98 -13.97 4.57 -7.17
C ARG A 98 -14.09 3.19 -7.81
N GLU A 99 -15.05 3.02 -8.70
CA GLU A 99 -15.42 1.75 -9.33
C GLU A 99 -14.26 1.22 -10.19
N GLU A 100 -13.62 2.10 -10.96
CA GLU A 100 -12.47 1.75 -11.78
C GLU A 100 -11.28 1.33 -10.92
N ILE A 101 -10.95 2.11 -9.89
CA ILE A 101 -9.84 1.77 -8.99
C ILE A 101 -10.14 0.46 -8.28
N GLU A 102 -11.35 0.28 -7.74
CA GLU A 102 -11.75 -0.93 -7.03
C GLU A 102 -11.65 -2.17 -7.92
N ALA A 103 -11.98 -2.07 -9.20
CA ALA A 103 -11.79 -3.15 -10.18
C ALA A 103 -10.31 -3.52 -10.41
N THR A 104 -9.37 -2.58 -10.18
CA THR A 104 -7.93 -2.87 -10.28
C THR A 104 -7.35 -3.54 -9.03
N LEU A 105 -8.05 -3.51 -7.89
CA LEU A 105 -7.50 -3.98 -6.62
C LEU A 105 -7.66 -5.49 -6.45
N ASP A 106 -6.62 -6.13 -5.95
CA ASP A 106 -6.69 -7.52 -5.53
C ASP A 106 -7.49 -7.69 -4.21
N ARG A 107 -7.67 -8.95 -3.79
CA ARG A 107 -8.36 -9.29 -2.53
C ARG A 107 -7.74 -8.69 -1.26
N TRP A 108 -6.52 -8.16 -1.34
CA TRP A 108 -5.85 -7.47 -0.24
C TRP A 108 -5.93 -5.94 -0.35
N LYS A 109 -6.74 -5.42 -1.28
CA LYS A 109 -6.85 -3.99 -1.62
C LYS A 109 -5.51 -3.42 -2.07
N GLU A 110 -4.76 -4.18 -2.86
CA GLU A 110 -3.50 -3.76 -3.45
C GLU A 110 -3.52 -3.86 -4.97
N GLN A 111 -2.75 -3.02 -5.66
CA GLN A 111 -2.45 -3.16 -7.08
C GLN A 111 -0.93 -3.25 -7.26
N LYS A 112 -0.46 -4.32 -7.92
CA LYS A 112 0.96 -4.74 -8.03
C LYS A 112 1.77 -4.57 -6.73
N GLY A 113 1.18 -4.85 -5.58
CA GLY A 113 1.84 -4.77 -4.27
C GLY A 113 1.82 -3.38 -3.60
N CYS A 114 1.20 -2.37 -4.21
CA CYS A 114 0.93 -1.08 -3.60
C CYS A 114 -0.48 -1.06 -3.02
N ALA A 115 -0.62 -0.81 -1.72
CA ALA A 115 -1.91 -0.80 -1.05
C ALA A 115 -2.69 0.48 -1.34
N PHE A 116 -3.99 0.33 -1.60
CA PHE A 116 -4.93 1.44 -1.62
C PHE A 116 -5.58 1.57 -0.25
N LEU A 117 -5.34 2.69 0.42
CA LEU A 117 -5.76 2.90 1.80
C LEU A 117 -7.19 3.46 1.85
N GLU A 118 -7.92 3.17 2.92
CA GLU A 118 -9.34 3.57 3.06
C GLU A 118 -9.57 5.08 2.86
N TYR A 119 -8.67 5.92 3.37
CA TYR A 119 -8.81 7.36 3.23
C TYR A 119 -8.41 7.87 1.83
N MET A 120 -7.82 7.05 0.97
CA MET A 120 -7.51 7.45 -0.40
C MET A 120 -8.79 7.60 -1.25
N TRP A 121 -9.88 6.91 -0.87
CA TRP A 121 -11.17 6.99 -1.56
C TRP A 121 -11.74 8.42 -1.63
N GLN A 122 -11.41 9.28 -0.67
CA GLN A 122 -11.89 10.68 -0.66
C GLN A 122 -11.33 11.52 -1.83
N TYR A 123 -10.25 11.07 -2.45
CA TYR A 123 -9.62 11.76 -3.58
C TYR A 123 -10.09 11.23 -4.93
N CYS A 124 -10.91 10.17 -4.98
CA CYS A 124 -11.45 9.67 -6.24
C CYS A 124 -12.29 10.74 -6.95
N GLY A 125 -12.08 10.91 -8.26
CA GLY A 125 -12.72 11.95 -9.06
C GLY A 125 -12.19 13.37 -8.83
N THR A 126 -11.12 13.53 -8.04
CA THR A 126 -10.50 14.84 -7.82
C THR A 126 -9.28 15.04 -8.72
N THR A 127 -9.08 16.29 -9.14
CA THR A 127 -7.88 16.71 -9.86
C THR A 127 -6.77 17.00 -8.87
N GLN A 128 -5.59 16.43 -9.13
CA GLN A 128 -4.40 16.52 -8.29
C GLN A 128 -3.17 16.84 -9.15
N GLN A 129 -2.13 17.36 -8.52
CA GLN A 129 -0.86 17.63 -9.19
C GLN A 129 0.20 16.61 -8.79
N VAL A 130 0.96 16.11 -9.77
CA VAL A 130 2.08 15.22 -9.52
C VAL A 130 3.21 16.00 -8.87
N LEU A 131 3.57 15.60 -7.64
CA LEU A 131 4.71 16.16 -6.92
C LEU A 131 6.02 15.54 -7.40
N GLN A 132 6.08 14.21 -7.44
CA GLN A 132 7.32 13.50 -7.73
C GLN A 132 7.05 12.09 -8.26
N PRO A 133 7.55 11.75 -9.46
CA PRO A 133 7.64 10.37 -9.91
C PRO A 133 8.65 9.61 -9.07
N MET A 134 8.25 8.45 -8.58
CA MET A 134 9.00 7.73 -7.56
C MET A 134 9.81 6.60 -8.18
N GLU A 135 11.14 6.66 -8.02
CA GLU A 135 12.04 5.60 -8.49
C GLU A 135 12.51 4.67 -7.37
N ARG A 136 12.75 5.25 -6.18
CA ARG A 136 13.33 4.56 -5.04
C ARG A 136 12.91 5.22 -3.73
N PHE A 137 12.83 4.45 -2.65
CA PHE A 137 12.58 4.96 -1.30
C PHE A 137 13.20 4.07 -0.24
N LEU A 138 13.46 4.66 0.94
CA LEU A 138 13.87 3.92 2.12
C LEU A 138 12.63 3.35 2.82
N ASP A 139 12.51 2.03 2.91
CA ASP A 139 11.53 1.40 3.79
C ASP A 139 12.15 1.26 5.18
N GLU A 140 11.68 2.11 6.08
CA GLU A 140 12.23 2.23 7.42
C GLU A 140 11.93 1.06 8.34
N ARG A 141 10.99 0.19 7.97
CA ARG A 141 10.72 -1.02 8.74
C ARG A 141 11.87 -2.03 8.63
N ASP A 142 12.58 -2.03 7.50
CA ASP A 142 13.69 -2.95 7.24
C ASP A 142 14.99 -2.24 6.83
N TYR A 143 15.01 -0.89 6.87
CA TYR A 143 16.14 -0.02 6.52
C TYR A 143 16.72 -0.29 5.14
N LYS A 144 15.89 -0.67 4.17
CA LYS A 144 16.32 -0.95 2.80
C LYS A 144 15.81 0.07 1.82
N VAL A 145 16.69 0.52 0.92
CA VAL A 145 16.28 1.27 -0.26
C VAL A 145 15.65 0.31 -1.26
N LYS A 146 14.40 0.57 -1.63
CA LYS A 146 13.61 -0.24 -2.55
C LYS A 146 13.37 0.53 -3.84
N LYS A 147 13.57 -0.14 -4.97
CA LYS A 147 13.23 0.39 -6.29
C LYS A 147 11.76 0.15 -6.59
N VAL A 148 11.08 1.13 -7.16
CA VAL A 148 9.67 1.07 -7.58
C VAL A 148 9.51 1.56 -9.01
N LYS A 149 8.39 1.18 -9.63
CA LYS A 149 8.02 1.61 -10.98
C LYS A 149 6.52 1.90 -11.00
N GLY A 150 6.12 2.93 -11.76
CA GLY A 150 4.72 3.33 -11.90
C GLY A 150 4.09 3.73 -10.57
N VAL A 151 4.87 4.40 -9.72
CA VAL A 151 4.42 5.00 -8.46
C VAL A 151 4.78 6.47 -8.52
N VAL A 152 3.85 7.33 -8.13
CA VAL A 152 4.05 8.77 -8.01
C VAL A 152 3.57 9.27 -6.65
N LEU A 153 4.09 10.42 -6.24
CA LEU A 153 3.59 11.19 -5.11
C LEU A 153 2.76 12.36 -5.66
N LEU A 154 1.62 12.62 -5.03
CA LEU A 154 0.77 13.76 -5.36
C LEU A 154 0.99 14.89 -4.35
N LYS A 155 0.88 16.13 -4.81
CA LYS A 155 1.12 17.33 -4.03
C LYS A 155 0.07 17.47 -2.92
N ASP A 156 0.53 17.80 -1.70
CA ASP A 156 -0.30 18.05 -0.51
C ASP A 156 -1.22 16.90 -0.07
N ILE A 157 -1.04 15.69 -0.62
CA ILE A 157 -1.79 14.49 -0.23
C ILE A 157 -0.95 13.64 0.73
N LEU A 158 -1.21 13.84 2.02
CA LEU A 158 -0.43 13.29 3.12
C LEU A 158 -1.21 12.27 3.96
N CYS A 159 -0.49 11.31 4.50
CA CYS A 159 -0.98 10.33 5.46
C CYS A 159 -1.27 11.01 6.80
N LYS A 160 -2.49 10.86 7.29
CA LYS A 160 -2.94 11.34 8.61
C LYS A 160 -2.96 10.22 9.67
N GLY A 161 -2.30 9.10 9.37
CA GLY A 161 -2.41 7.85 10.12
C GLY A 161 -3.44 6.90 9.54
N THR A 162 -3.68 5.79 10.23
CA THR A 162 -4.64 4.77 9.78
C THR A 162 -5.51 4.30 10.95
N PRO A 163 -6.71 3.75 10.70
CA PRO A 163 -7.53 3.18 11.77
C PRO A 163 -6.84 2.08 12.57
N VAL A 164 -5.82 1.41 11.98
CA VAL A 164 -5.09 0.31 12.61
C VAL A 164 -3.92 0.82 13.46
N PHE A 165 -3.20 1.84 12.97
CA PHE A 165 -1.99 2.35 13.61
C PHE A 165 -2.23 3.62 14.46
N GLY A 166 -3.40 4.24 14.33
CA GLY A 166 -3.75 5.48 15.03
C GLY A 166 -3.37 6.74 14.24
N ARG A 167 -3.51 7.89 14.90
CA ARG A 167 -3.09 9.20 14.40
C ARG A 167 -1.57 9.20 14.21
N CYS A 168 -1.11 9.77 13.09
CA CYS A 168 0.31 9.86 12.77
C CYS A 168 0.62 11.27 12.26
N ASP A 169 1.50 11.98 12.95
CA ASP A 169 1.89 13.37 12.65
C ASP A 169 3.07 13.45 11.69
N ARG A 170 3.50 12.30 11.18
CA ARG A 170 4.62 12.22 10.27
C ARG A 170 4.32 12.79 8.89
N CYS A 171 3.05 12.88 8.51
CA CYS A 171 2.60 13.49 7.26
C CYS A 171 3.33 12.91 6.02
N CYS A 172 3.54 11.60 5.96
CA CYS A 172 4.17 10.97 4.79
C CYS A 172 3.29 11.12 3.55
N HIS A 173 3.87 11.36 2.38
CA HIS A 173 3.14 11.29 1.11
C HIS A 173 2.60 9.89 0.84
N LEU A 174 1.44 9.81 0.18
CA LEU A 174 0.85 8.55 -0.23
C LEU A 174 1.45 8.06 -1.54
N PHE A 175 1.54 6.75 -1.69
CA PHE A 175 1.96 6.13 -2.95
C PHE A 175 0.75 5.96 -3.86
N TRP A 176 0.81 6.60 -5.02
CA TRP A 176 -0.21 6.50 -6.05
C TRP A 176 0.32 5.70 -7.22
N ARG A 177 -0.44 4.72 -7.70
CA ARG A 177 -0.11 3.99 -8.92
C ARG A 177 -0.56 4.80 -10.12
N GLU A 178 0.27 4.83 -11.16
CA GLU A 178 -0.08 5.49 -12.43
C GLU A 178 -1.39 4.94 -13.00
N GLU A 179 -1.70 3.65 -12.78
CA GLU A 179 -2.95 3.03 -13.22
C GLU A 179 -4.21 3.57 -12.54
N TRP A 180 -4.08 4.28 -11.42
CA TRP A 180 -5.18 4.93 -10.72
C TRP A 180 -5.38 6.38 -11.15
N LEU A 181 -4.52 6.88 -12.03
CA LEU A 181 -4.46 8.26 -12.44
C LEU A 181 -4.71 8.35 -13.94
N GLU A 182 -5.34 9.44 -14.35
CA GLU A 182 -5.51 9.82 -15.73
C GLU A 182 -4.86 11.18 -15.93
N ARG A 183 -3.93 11.29 -16.89
CA ARG A 183 -3.28 12.56 -17.19
C ARG A 183 -4.28 13.51 -17.85
N ILE A 184 -4.33 14.75 -17.38
CA ILE A 184 -5.13 15.82 -17.96
C ILE A 184 -4.24 17.01 -18.31
N GLU A 185 -4.66 17.84 -19.27
CA GLU A 185 -3.84 18.97 -19.72
C GLU A 185 -3.88 20.15 -18.73
N THR A 186 -5.06 20.50 -18.20
CA THR A 186 -5.27 21.60 -17.24
C THR A 186 -6.52 21.31 -16.38
N PRO A 187 -6.60 21.76 -15.11
CA PRO A 187 -7.76 21.53 -14.24
C PRO A 187 -9.07 22.15 -14.72
#